data_AF-A0A9X3HZ09-F1
#
_entry.id   AF-A0A9X3HZ09-F1
#
_cell.length_a   1.000
_cell.length_b   1.000
_cell.length_c   1.000
_cell.angle_alpha   90.00
_cell.angle_beta   90.00
_cell.angle_gamma   90.00
#
_symmetry.space_group_name_H-M   'P 1'
#
loop_
_entity.id
_entity.type
_entity.pdbx_description
1 polymer ?
#
loop_
_entity_poly.entity_id
_entity_poly.type
_entity_poly.pdbx_seq_one_letter_code
_entity_poly.pdbx_strand_id
1 'polypeptide(L)' 'FYSILCITDFSFNGYPYPTLERDIEFDFIHSTVFTRYSGIKSMSSPNIVKLYALWESTFIANFRKGVYNLIELRSH' A
#
# COMPACT_ATOMS: atom_id res chain seq x y z
N PHE A 1 -12.79 -19.11 -5.42
CA PHE A 1 -11.54 -18.36 -5.67
C PHE A 1 -11.68 -17.00 -5.01
N TYR A 2 -10.63 -16.51 -4.35
CA TYR A 2 -10.58 -15.16 -3.79
C TYR A 2 -9.74 -14.27 -4.70
N SER A 3 -10.15 -13.02 -4.85
CA SER A 3 -9.40 -11.99 -5.56
C SER A 3 -9.05 -10.86 -4.60
N ILE A 4 -7.84 -10.35 -4.70
CA ILE A 4 -7.43 -9.15 -3.97
C ILE A 4 -8.02 -7.95 -4.71
N LEU A 5 -8.76 -7.09 -3.99
CA LEU A 5 -9.36 -5.89 -4.57
C LEU A 5 -8.35 -4.74 -4.56
N CYS A 6 -7.80 -4.44 -3.39
CA CYS A 6 -6.81 -3.40 -3.21
C CYS A 6 -5.90 -3.70 -2.02
N ILE A 7 -4.75 -3.03 -2.01
CA ILE A 7 -3.86 -2.92 -0.86
C ILE A 7 -3.54 -1.43 -0.69
N THR A 8 -3.78 -0.89 0.50
CA THR A 8 -3.56 0.53 0.79
C THR A 8 -2.62 0.71 1.97
N ASP A 9 -1.57 1.50 1.77
CA ASP A 9 -0.63 1.94 2.79
C ASP A 9 -0.90 3.42 3.13
N PHE A 10 -0.90 3.73 4.43
CA PHE A 10 -1.21 5.05 4.97
C PHE A 10 -0.02 5.60 5.73
N SER A 11 0.24 6.89 5.58
CA SER A 11 1.25 7.59 6.36
C SER A 11 0.76 8.98 6.77
N PHE A 12 1.32 9.50 7.85
CA PHE A 12 1.03 10.85 8.31
C PHE A 12 1.65 11.88 7.36
N ASN A 13 0.86 12.86 6.94
CA ASN A 13 1.28 13.93 6.05
C ASN A 13 0.85 15.30 6.59
N GLY A 14 1.68 16.32 6.34
CA GLY A 14 1.41 17.70 6.75
C GLY A 14 2.15 18.16 8.03
N TYR A 15 2.17 19.47 8.24
CA TYR A 15 2.75 20.15 9.41
C TYR A 15 1.98 21.45 9.68
N PRO A 16 1.77 21.89 10.93
CA PRO A 16 2.20 21.26 12.20
C PRO A 16 1.28 20.15 12.71
N TYR A 17 0.10 19.98 12.11
CA TYR A 17 -0.90 18.99 12.51
C TYR A 17 -1.08 17.97 11.39
N PRO A 18 -0.33 16.85 11.40
CA PRO A 18 -0.40 15.87 10.34
C PRO A 18 -1.69 15.06 10.38
N THR A 19 -2.20 14.71 9.20
CA THR A 19 -3.36 13.83 9.00
C THR A 19 -2.91 12.49 8.46
N LEU A 20 -3.65 11.42 8.80
CA LEU A 20 -3.41 10.11 8.22
C LEU A 20 -3.97 10.09 6.80
N GLU A 21 -3.10 9.91 5.82
CA GLU A 21 -3.47 9.96 4.40
C GLU A 21 -2.97 8.73 3.67
N ARG A 22 -3.69 8.35 2.62
CA ARG A 22 -3.23 7.34 1.66
C ARG A 22 -1.87 7.77 1.09
N ASP A 23 -0.87 6.91 1.22
CA ASP A 23 0.46 7.16 0.67
C ASP A 23 0.66 6.35 -0.61
N ILE A 24 0.33 5.06 -0.56
CA ILE A 24 0.39 4.13 -1.70
C ILE A 24 -0.91 3.32 -1.74
N GLU A 25 -1.50 3.17 -2.92
CA GLU A 25 -2.63 2.25 -3.12
C GLU A 25 -2.42 1.44 -4.39
N PHE A 26 -2.39 0.12 -4.23
CA PHE A 26 -2.39 -0.86 -5.30
C PHE A 26 -3.83 -1.26 -5.58
N ASP A 27 -4.38 -0.80 -6.71
CA ASP A 27 -5.73 -1.12 -7.15
C ASP A 27 -5.67 -2.21 -8.23
N PHE A 28 -6.01 -3.43 -7.82
CA PHE A 28 -5.97 -4.60 -8.70
C PHE A 28 -7.18 -4.70 -9.62
N ILE A 29 -8.29 -4.02 -9.30
CA ILE A 29 -9.48 -3.96 -10.14
C ILE A 29 -9.17 -3.14 -11.39
N HIS A 30 -8.51 -1.99 -11.22
CA HIS A 30 -8.21 -1.07 -12.33
C HIS A 30 -6.79 -1.23 -12.88
N SER A 31 -5.96 -2.11 -12.31
CA SER A 31 -4.56 -2.31 -12.69
C SER A 31 -3.73 -1.02 -12.60
N THR A 32 -3.96 -0.24 -11.55
CA THR A 32 -3.29 1.03 -11.29
C THR A 32 -2.66 1.09 -9.91
N VAL A 33 -1.69 1.99 -9.75
CA VAL A 33 -1.10 2.32 -8.46
C VAL A 33 -1.15 3.82 -8.28
N PHE A 34 -1.72 4.25 -7.17
CA PHE A 34 -1.60 5.62 -6.69
C PHE A 34 -0.37 5.74 -5.78
N THR A 35 0.43 6.78 -5.98
CA THR A 35 1.37 7.24 -4.96
C THR A 35 1.15 8.72 -4.69
N ARG A 36 1.27 9.15 -3.43
CA ARG A 36 1.01 10.54 -3.02
C ARG A 36 1.75 11.56 -3.88
N TYR A 37 3.01 11.31 -4.19
CA TYR A 37 3.87 12.27 -4.90
C TYR A 37 3.89 12.12 -6.42
N SER A 38 3.42 11.00 -6.98
CA SER A 38 3.45 10.77 -8.43
C SER A 38 2.08 10.53 -9.07
N GLY A 39 1.02 10.53 -8.26
CA GLY A 39 -0.35 10.28 -8.71
C GLY A 39 -0.56 8.85 -9.17
N ILE A 40 -1.51 8.67 -10.08
CA ILE A 40 -1.90 7.36 -10.60
C ILE A 40 -0.97 6.93 -11.74
N LYS A 41 -0.49 5.70 -11.69
CA LYS A 41 0.33 5.04 -12.71
C LYS A 41 -0.23 3.65 -13.03
N SER A 42 0.14 3.09 -14.18
CA SER A 42 -0.18 1.71 -14.53
C SER A 42 0.67 0.73 -13.71
N MET A 43 0.06 -0.36 -13.24
CA MET A 43 0.75 -1.45 -12.53
C MET A 43 1.84 -2.13 -13.35
N SER A 44 1.70 -2.15 -14.68
CA SER A 44 2.68 -2.78 -15.58
C SER A 44 3.93 -1.92 -15.81
N SER A 45 3.97 -0.70 -15.29
CA SER A 45 5.16 0.16 -15.40
C SER A 45 6.35 -0.49 -14.68
N PRO A 46 7.55 -0.57 -15.29
CA PRO A 46 8.72 -1.21 -14.68
C PRO A 46 9.07 -0.64 -13.30
N ASN A 47 8.86 0.65 -13.09
CA ASN A 47 9.11 1.30 -11.79
C ASN A 47 8.08 0.88 -10.74
N ILE A 48 6.83 0.64 -11.14
CA ILE A 48 5.77 0.20 -10.25
C ILE A 48 5.95 -1.27 -9.86
N VAL A 49 6.38 -2.13 -10.78
CA VAL A 49 6.74 -3.52 -10.46
C VAL A 49 7.85 -3.57 -9.41
N LYS A 50 8.89 -2.74 -9.56
CA LYS A 50 9.97 -2.63 -8.55
C LYS A 50 9.47 -2.06 -7.22
N LEU A 51 8.60 -1.05 -7.27
CA LEU A 51 7.99 -0.46 -6.08
C LEU A 51 7.18 -1.50 -5.29
N TYR A 52 6.32 -2.27 -5.97
CA TYR A 52 5.52 -3.31 -5.34
C TYR A 52 6.40 -4.38 -4.68
N ALA A 53 7.42 -4.87 -5.37
CA ALA A 53 8.35 -5.87 -4.82
C ALA A 53 9.10 -5.35 -3.56
N LEU A 54 9.54 -4.10 -3.58
CA LEU A 54 10.21 -3.47 -2.43
C LEU A 54 9.24 -3.29 -1.25
N TRP A 55 8.04 -2.77 -1.53
CA TRP A 55 7.00 -2.57 -0.53
C TRP A 55 6.60 -3.89 0.13
N GLU A 56 6.31 -4.92 -0.68
CA GLU A 56 5.85 -6.24 -0.22
C GLU A 56 6.93 -6.92 0.63
N SER A 57 8.19 -6.91 0.19
CA SER A 57 9.30 -7.50 0.96
C SER A 57 9.50 -6.79 2.31
N THR A 58 9.34 -5.47 2.35
CA THR A 58 9.43 -4.67 3.57
C THR A 58 8.26 -4.97 4.52
N PHE A 59 7.04 -5.02 3.99
CA PHE A 59 5.83 -5.39 4.73
C PHE A 59 5.97 -6.77 5.38
N ILE A 60 6.36 -7.79 4.60
CA ILE A 60 6.56 -9.16 5.11
C ILE A 60 7.66 -9.22 6.17
N ALA A 61 8.77 -8.49 5.97
CA ALA A 61 9.85 -8.44 6.95
C ALA A 61 9.40 -7.80 8.28
N ASN A 62 8.64 -6.70 8.22
CA ASN A 62 8.08 -6.04 9.40
C ASN A 62 7.05 -6.93 10.11
N PHE A 63 6.20 -7.62 9.35
CA PHE A 63 5.26 -8.59 9.89
C PHE A 63 5.98 -9.71 10.65
N ARG A 64 7.02 -10.30 10.05
CA ARG A 64 7.83 -11.36 10.70
C ARG A 64 8.55 -10.89 11.98
N LYS A 65 8.87 -9.60 12.07
CA LYS A 65 9.47 -8.99 13.27
C LYS A 65 8.43 -8.64 14.35
N GLY A 66 7.14 -8.82 14.09
CA GLY A 66 6.08 -8.44 15.02
C GLY A 66 5.87 -6.93 15.14
N VAL A 67 6.19 -6.16 14.09
CA VAL A 67 5.97 -4.69 14.10
C VAL A 67 4.48 -4.34 14.17
N TYR A 68 3.62 -5.17 13.57
CA TYR A 68 2.17 -4.97 13.54
C TYR A 68 1.52 -5.70 14.73
N ASN A 69 1.21 -4.95 15.78
CA ASN A 69 0.65 -5.51 17.03
C ASN A 69 -0.86 -5.77 16.98
N LEU A 70 -1.58 -5.08 16.09
CA LEU A 70 -3.02 -5.22 15.91
C LEU A 70 -3.31 -5.65 14.48
N ILE A 71 -3.99 -6.79 14.34
CA ILE A 71 -4.42 -7.34 13.05
C ILE A 71 -5.89 -7.70 13.20
N GLU A 72 -6.73 -7.08 12.38
CA GLU A 72 -8.17 -7.33 12.38
C GLU A 72 -8.58 -7.89 11.02
N LEU A 73 -9.38 -8.96 11.05
CA LEU A 73 -10.09 -9.47 9.89
C LEU A 73 -11.56 -9.11 10.05
N ARG A 74 -12.13 -8.44 9.04
CA ARG A 74 -13.56 -8.11 9.00
C ARG A 74 -14.17 -8.82 7.80
N SER A 75 -15.15 -9.68 8.05
CA SER A 75 -16.03 -10.24 7.02
C SER A 75 -17.37 -9.53 7.09
N HIS A 76 -17.88 -9.09 5.94
CA HIS A 76 -19.28 -8.72 5.80
C HIS A 76 -20.15 -9.96 5.64
#